data_AF-A0A7C1P0Q8-F1
#
_entry.id   AF-A0A7C1P0Q8-F1
#
_cell.length_a   1.000
_cell.length_b   1.000
_cell.length_c   1.000
_cell.angle_alpha   90.00
_cell.angle_beta   90.00
_cell.angle_gamma   90.00
#
_symmetry.space_group_name_H-M   'P 1'
#
loop_
_entity.id
_entity.type
_entity.pdbx_description
1 polymer ?
#
loop_
_entity_poly.entity_id
_entity_poly.type
_entity_poly.pdbx_seq_one_letter_code
_entity_poly.pdbx_strand_id
1 'polypeptide(L)'
;TENVAILDWIVGEKPGLAPGGRLGRSRNIEALAFIATEIHRPFMRWMFSPADTEKQAAKQAITERMTLIAGKLQGNYIFGDAFCTADAFLYVMVRWARESGFDLSEKLIAYAQRIEARPSVQRTLVAEGLS
;
A
#
# COMPACT_ATOMS: atom_id res chain seq x y z
N THR A 1 -13.04 -10.40 -7.22
CA THR A 1 -11.73 -10.95 -7.63
C THR A 1 -10.66 -10.46 -6.65
N GLU A 2 -9.40 -10.88 -6.77
CA GLU A 2 -8.37 -10.72 -5.71
C GLU A 2 -7.14 -9.91 -6.15
N ASN A 3 -6.84 -8.80 -5.44
CA ASN A 3 -5.69 -7.93 -5.73
C ASN A 3 -4.35 -8.69 -5.69
N VAL A 4 -4.17 -9.59 -4.72
CA VAL A 4 -2.91 -10.35 -4.57
C VAL A 4 -2.64 -11.19 -5.82
N ALA A 5 -3.67 -11.86 -6.34
CA ALA A 5 -3.55 -12.69 -7.54
C ALA A 5 -3.28 -11.86 -8.80
N ILE A 6 -3.98 -10.74 -8.97
CA ILE A 6 -3.82 -9.85 -10.13
C ILE A 6 -2.42 -9.22 -10.14
N LEU A 7 -1.95 -8.73 -8.99
CA LEU A 7 -0.63 -8.09 -8.87
C LEU A 7 0.50 -9.11 -9.02
N ASP A 8 0.35 -10.35 -8.51
CA ASP A 8 1.34 -11.41 -8.73
C ASP A 8 1.36 -11.91 -10.19
N TRP A 9 0.22 -11.90 -10.89
CA TRP A 9 0.16 -12.17 -12.31
C TRP A 9 0.93 -11.10 -13.11
N ILE A 10 0.77 -9.80 -12.77
CA ILE A 10 1.54 -8.71 -13.39
C ILE A 10 3.06 -8.92 -13.19
N VAL A 11 3.49 -9.42 -12.04
CA VAL A 11 4.91 -9.78 -11.83
C VAL A 11 5.35 -10.91 -12.78
N GLY A 12 4.48 -11.87 -13.08
CA GLY A 12 4.74 -12.90 -14.09
C GLY A 12 4.98 -12.32 -15.49
N GLU A 13 4.17 -11.36 -15.89
CA GLU A 13 4.30 -10.66 -17.18
C GLU A 13 5.48 -9.67 -17.22
N LYS A 14 5.84 -9.10 -16.06
CA LYS A 14 6.92 -8.12 -15.88
C LYS A 14 7.73 -8.43 -14.62
N PRO A 15 8.72 -9.35 -14.71
CA PRO A 15 9.49 -9.83 -13.54
C PRO A 15 10.22 -8.75 -12.74
N GLY A 16 10.51 -7.59 -13.33
CA GLY A 16 11.15 -6.45 -12.67
C GLY A 16 10.28 -5.72 -11.64
N LEU A 17 9.03 -6.14 -11.42
CA LEU A 17 8.09 -5.54 -10.46
C LEU A 17 7.97 -6.34 -9.15
N ALA A 18 9.01 -7.06 -8.80
CA ALA A 18 9.22 -7.74 -7.53
C ALA A 18 10.70 -7.56 -7.10
N PRO A 19 11.03 -7.68 -5.80
CA PRO A 19 12.42 -7.65 -5.39
C PRO A 19 13.18 -8.83 -6.01
N GLY A 20 14.49 -8.66 -6.18
CA GLY A 20 15.35 -9.69 -6.77
C GLY A 20 15.63 -10.87 -5.83
N GLY A 21 16.37 -11.85 -6.36
CA GLY A 21 16.83 -13.02 -5.62
C GLY A 21 15.79 -14.14 -5.50
N ARG A 22 16.23 -15.29 -4.98
CA ARG A 22 15.45 -16.55 -4.94
C ARG A 22 14.08 -16.41 -4.27
N LEU A 23 13.97 -15.56 -3.25
CA LEU A 23 12.73 -15.35 -2.49
C LEU A 23 11.98 -14.08 -2.91
N GLY A 24 12.44 -13.37 -3.94
CA GLY A 24 11.94 -12.07 -4.32
C GLY A 24 10.42 -12.03 -4.55
N ARG A 25 9.93 -12.91 -5.44
CA ARG A 25 8.49 -13.05 -5.70
C ARG A 25 7.70 -13.46 -4.44
N SER A 26 8.22 -14.39 -3.65
CA SER A 26 7.56 -14.82 -2.40
C SER A 26 7.45 -13.69 -1.38
N ARG A 27 8.48 -12.86 -1.23
CA ARG A 27 8.44 -11.66 -0.37
C ARG A 27 7.46 -10.62 -0.89
N ASN A 28 7.35 -10.46 -2.21
CA ASN A 28 6.33 -9.59 -2.79
C ASN A 28 4.91 -10.09 -2.47
N ILE A 29 4.65 -11.38 -2.64
CA ILE A 29 3.35 -11.99 -2.29
C ILE A 29 3.05 -11.85 -0.80
N GLU A 30 4.04 -12.06 0.07
CA GLU A 30 3.92 -11.84 1.52
C GLU A 30 3.50 -10.40 1.83
N ALA A 31 4.14 -9.40 1.21
CA ALA A 31 3.77 -8.01 1.40
C ALA A 31 2.37 -7.70 0.85
N LEU A 32 2.01 -8.21 -0.33
CA LEU A 32 0.68 -8.05 -0.91
C LEU A 32 -0.41 -8.66 -0.02
N ALA A 33 -0.16 -9.86 0.52
CA ALA A 33 -1.06 -10.51 1.46
C ALA A 33 -1.21 -9.64 2.72
N PHE A 34 -0.11 -9.20 3.33
CA PHE A 34 -0.16 -8.33 4.50
C PHE A 34 -0.96 -7.05 4.25
N ILE A 35 -0.73 -6.36 3.11
CA ILE A 35 -1.46 -5.14 2.76
C ILE A 35 -2.96 -5.45 2.60
N ALA A 36 -3.32 -6.54 1.91
CA ALA A 36 -4.71 -6.95 1.73
C ALA A 36 -5.39 -7.27 3.08
N THR A 37 -4.69 -7.94 3.98
CA THR A 37 -5.28 -8.55 5.17
C THR A 37 -5.27 -7.65 6.40
N GLU A 38 -4.16 -6.94 6.60
CA GLU A 38 -3.87 -6.18 7.81
C GLU A 38 -4.07 -4.68 7.62
N ILE A 39 -4.21 -4.19 6.39
CA ILE A 39 -4.37 -2.75 6.11
C ILE A 39 -5.68 -2.48 5.38
N HIS A 40 -5.86 -3.09 4.21
CA HIS A 40 -7.05 -2.86 3.39
C HIS A 40 -8.34 -3.28 4.10
N ARG A 41 -8.36 -4.43 4.79
CA ARG A 41 -9.53 -4.87 5.56
C ARG A 41 -9.91 -3.93 6.71
N PRO A 42 -8.99 -3.45 7.56
CA PRO A 42 -9.29 -2.38 8.50
C PRO A 42 -9.88 -1.12 7.84
N PHE A 43 -9.37 -0.68 6.69
CA PHE A 43 -9.99 0.44 5.96
C PHE A 43 -11.45 0.17 5.60
N MET A 44 -11.76 -1.04 5.10
CA MET A 44 -13.14 -1.41 4.80
C MET A 44 -14.04 -1.36 6.04
N ARG A 45 -13.57 -1.89 7.18
CA ARG A 45 -14.32 -1.83 8.44
C ARG A 45 -14.51 -0.40 8.95
N TRP A 46 -13.47 0.42 8.89
CA TRP A 46 -13.52 1.82 9.31
C TRP A 46 -14.52 2.64 8.49
N MET A 47 -14.57 2.44 7.17
CA MET A 47 -15.49 3.18 6.29
C MET A 47 -16.93 2.69 6.38
N PHE A 48 -17.15 1.37 6.44
CA PHE A 48 -18.46 0.78 6.15
C PHE A 48 -19.14 0.09 7.34
N SER A 49 -18.46 -0.14 8.47
CA SER A 49 -19.12 -0.76 9.63
C SER A 49 -20.27 0.14 10.14
N PRO A 50 -21.43 -0.40 10.53
CA PRO A 50 -22.48 0.37 11.18
C PRO A 50 -22.18 0.63 12.67
N ALA A 51 -21.20 -0.07 13.27
CA ALA A 51 -20.91 0.01 14.70
C ALA A 51 -19.69 0.90 14.98
N ASP A 52 -19.86 1.94 15.80
CA ASP A 52 -18.79 2.89 16.13
C ASP A 52 -17.61 2.22 16.84
N THR A 53 -17.86 1.20 17.66
CA THR A 53 -16.80 0.43 18.33
C THR A 53 -15.90 -0.29 17.34
N GLU A 54 -16.46 -0.84 16.26
CA GLU A 54 -15.69 -1.49 15.20
C GLU A 54 -14.92 -0.46 14.37
N LYS A 55 -15.52 0.69 14.08
CA LYS A 55 -14.82 1.79 13.38
C LYS A 55 -13.63 2.28 14.19
N GLN A 56 -13.78 2.43 15.51
CA GLN A 56 -12.70 2.89 16.38
C GLN A 56 -11.57 1.86 16.46
N ALA A 57 -11.90 0.57 16.62
CA ALA A 57 -10.91 -0.50 16.59
C ALA A 57 -10.18 -0.57 15.23
N ALA A 58 -10.91 -0.41 14.13
CA ALA A 58 -10.33 -0.36 12.79
C ALA A 58 -9.42 0.86 12.60
N LYS A 59 -9.81 2.04 13.08
CA LYS A 59 -9.00 3.25 13.06
C LYS A 59 -7.68 3.05 13.79
N GLN A 60 -7.72 2.47 14.99
CA GLN A 60 -6.51 2.14 15.75
C GLN A 60 -5.60 1.17 14.98
N ALA A 61 -6.16 0.09 14.42
CA ALA A 61 -5.39 -0.87 13.63
C ALA A 61 -4.72 -0.22 12.41
N ILE A 62 -5.40 0.68 11.70
CA ILE A 62 -4.83 1.42 10.58
C ILE A 62 -3.63 2.24 11.04
N THR A 63 -3.78 3.04 12.11
CA THR A 63 -2.69 3.86 12.66
C THR A 63 -1.48 3.00 13.02
N GLU A 64 -1.69 1.91 13.76
CA GLU A 64 -0.62 0.99 14.16
C GLU A 64 0.11 0.38 12.95
N ARG A 65 -0.63 0.00 11.89
CA ARG A 65 -0.01 -0.56 10.68
C ARG A 65 0.76 0.48 9.86
N MET A 66 0.28 1.72 9.80
CA MET A 66 1.01 2.81 9.13
C MET A 66 2.32 3.11 9.86
N THR A 67 2.31 3.15 11.20
CA THR A 67 3.53 3.29 12.01
C THR A 67 4.48 2.11 11.79
N LEU A 68 3.97 0.88 11.81
CA LEU A 68 4.77 -0.33 11.59
C LEU A 68 5.47 -0.31 10.21
N ILE A 69 4.74 0.04 9.15
CA ILE A 69 5.31 0.10 7.81
C ILE A 69 6.36 1.20 7.69
N ALA A 70 6.07 2.40 8.22
CA ALA A 70 7.05 3.48 8.22
C ALA A 70 8.37 3.07 8.88
N GLY A 71 8.30 2.32 9.99
CA GLY A 71 9.46 1.75 10.67
C GLY A 71 10.22 0.72 9.84
N LYS A 72 9.54 -0.02 8.95
CA LYS A 72 10.13 -1.06 8.10
C LYS A 72 10.68 -0.58 6.76
N LEU A 73 10.32 0.62 6.30
CA LEU A 73 10.87 1.18 5.05
C LEU A 73 12.40 1.30 5.16
N GLN A 74 13.15 0.60 4.30
CA GLN A 74 14.63 0.63 4.32
C GLN A 74 15.24 1.51 3.22
N GLY A 75 14.43 2.01 2.30
CA GLY A 75 14.86 2.88 1.20
C GLY A 75 13.70 3.67 0.61
N ASN A 76 13.76 3.94 -0.69
CA ASN A 76 12.72 4.68 -1.39
C ASN A 76 11.38 3.92 -1.52
N TYR A 77 11.43 2.59 -1.41
CA TYR A 77 10.30 1.66 -1.56
C TYR A 77 10.34 0.55 -0.49
N ILE A 78 9.31 -0.31 -0.45
CA ILE A 78 9.13 -1.33 0.60
C ILE A 78 10.27 -2.36 0.66
N PHE A 79 10.98 -2.59 -0.45
CA PHE A 79 12.14 -3.50 -0.53
C PHE A 79 13.45 -2.81 -0.94
N GLY A 80 13.60 -1.51 -0.70
CA GLY A 80 14.81 -0.74 -1.03
C GLY A 80 14.56 0.27 -2.13
N ASP A 81 15.38 0.30 -3.18
CA ASP A 81 15.35 1.37 -4.20
C ASP A 81 14.60 1.00 -5.49
N ALA A 82 14.16 -0.25 -5.62
CA ALA A 82 13.36 -0.70 -6.75
C ALA A 82 11.87 -0.75 -6.39
N PHE A 83 11.05 -0.11 -7.23
CA PHE A 83 9.59 -0.15 -7.12
C PHE A 83 9.05 -1.55 -7.47
N CYS A 84 8.09 -2.05 -6.70
CA CYS A 84 7.42 -3.32 -6.95
C CYS A 84 5.88 -3.19 -6.89
N THR A 85 5.17 -4.27 -7.22
CA THR A 85 3.69 -4.28 -7.17
C THR A 85 3.14 -4.10 -5.75
N ALA A 86 3.86 -4.53 -4.71
CA ALA A 86 3.47 -4.24 -3.33
C ALA A 86 3.49 -2.73 -3.01
N ASP A 87 4.41 -1.98 -3.62
CA ASP A 87 4.44 -0.52 -3.48
C ASP A 87 3.21 0.15 -4.10
N ALA A 88 2.76 -0.34 -5.26
CA ALA A 88 1.54 0.16 -5.90
C ALA A 88 0.32 0.01 -4.98
N PHE A 89 0.18 -1.15 -4.33
CA PHE A 89 -0.96 -1.41 -3.45
C PHE A 89 -0.85 -0.61 -2.15
N LEU A 90 0.34 -0.56 -1.54
CA LEU A 90 0.55 0.23 -0.34
C LEU A 90 0.34 1.73 -0.59
N TYR A 91 0.79 2.26 -1.72
CA TYR A 91 0.56 3.67 -2.10
C TYR A 91 -0.93 4.05 -2.02
N VAL A 92 -1.82 3.23 -2.56
CA VAL A 92 -3.27 3.50 -2.50
C VAL A 92 -3.75 3.57 -1.04
N MET A 93 -3.28 2.67 -0.18
CA MET A 93 -3.64 2.67 1.25
C MET A 93 -3.09 3.90 1.99
N VAL A 94 -1.87 4.32 1.68
CA VAL A 94 -1.28 5.54 2.27
C VAL A 94 -2.01 6.80 1.78
N ARG A 95 -2.40 6.83 0.49
CA ARG A 95 -3.20 7.92 -0.08
C ARG A 95 -4.54 8.04 0.62
N TRP A 96 -5.24 6.93 0.85
CA TRP A 96 -6.49 6.91 1.62
C TRP A 96 -6.30 7.38 3.07
N ALA A 97 -5.24 6.94 3.75
CA ALA A 97 -4.91 7.42 5.10
C ALA A 97 -4.76 8.95 5.12
N ARG A 98 -3.98 9.50 4.17
CA ARG A 98 -3.74 10.94 4.04
C ARG A 98 -5.04 11.71 3.79
N GLU A 99 -5.84 11.29 2.82
CA GLU A 99 -7.11 11.94 2.47
C GLU A 99 -8.16 11.84 3.59
N SER A 100 -8.08 10.79 4.40
CA SER A 100 -8.96 10.58 5.55
C SER A 100 -8.47 11.26 6.84
N GLY A 101 -7.37 12.03 6.78
CA GLY A 101 -6.84 12.79 7.91
C GLY A 101 -6.18 11.95 9.00
N PHE A 102 -5.69 10.75 8.68
CA PHE A 102 -4.83 10.00 9.59
C PHE A 102 -3.48 10.71 9.73
N ASP A 103 -2.95 10.73 10.95
CA ASP A 103 -1.59 11.22 11.18
C ASP A 103 -0.57 10.22 10.63
N LEU A 104 0.28 10.68 9.73
CA LEU A 104 1.26 9.89 9.02
C LEU A 104 2.66 10.47 9.25
N SER A 105 3.62 9.61 9.54
CA SER A 105 5.03 10.04 9.61
C SER A 105 5.49 10.66 8.29
N GLU A 106 6.41 11.62 8.37
CA GLU A 106 7.04 12.26 7.20
C GLU A 106 7.63 11.25 6.22
N LYS A 107 8.18 10.13 6.74
CA LYS A 107 8.76 9.06 5.94
C LYS A 107 7.72 8.39 5.04
N LEU A 108 6.51 8.15 5.55
CA LEU A 108 5.43 7.54 4.78
C LEU A 108 4.79 8.53 3.81
N ILE A 109 4.73 9.82 4.18
CA ILE A 109 4.32 10.90 3.28
C ILE A 109 5.29 11.01 2.10
N ALA A 110 6.60 11.05 2.36
CA ALA A 110 7.63 11.11 1.33
C ALA A 110 7.62 9.87 0.41
N TYR A 111 7.38 8.68 0.99
CA TYR A 111 7.18 7.44 0.25
C TYR A 111 6.00 7.56 -0.73
N ALA A 112 4.84 8.02 -0.27
CA ALA A 112 3.66 8.18 -1.14
C ALA A 112 3.87 9.25 -2.21
N GLN A 113 4.46 10.40 -1.87
CA GLN A 113 4.75 11.47 -2.83
C GLN A 113 5.70 11.00 -3.94
N ARG A 114 6.69 10.18 -3.61
CA ARG A 114 7.61 9.60 -4.60
C ARG A 114 6.89 8.69 -5.59
N ILE A 115 5.96 7.87 -5.11
CA ILE A 115 5.16 6.99 -5.97
C ILE A 115 4.16 7.80 -6.79
N GLU A 116 3.50 8.79 -6.18
CA GLU A 116 2.56 9.70 -6.83
C GLU A 116 3.20 10.43 -8.01
N ALA A 117 4.45 10.89 -7.87
CA ALA A 117 5.19 11.58 -8.93
C ALA A 117 5.51 10.71 -10.17
N ARG A 118 5.28 9.38 -10.13
CA ARG A 118 5.56 8.51 -11.28
C ARG A 118 4.56 8.81 -12.41
N PRO A 119 5.01 8.95 -13.68
CA PRO A 119 4.12 9.26 -14.80
C PRO A 119 2.96 8.29 -14.98
N SER A 120 3.15 7.00 -14.69
CA SER A 120 2.09 6.01 -14.73
C SER A 120 1.00 6.26 -13.68
N VAL A 121 1.40 6.66 -12.47
CA VAL A 121 0.48 6.92 -11.35
C VAL A 121 -0.29 8.20 -11.63
N GLN A 122 0.38 9.27 -12.06
CA GLN A 122 -0.28 10.51 -12.48
C GLN A 122 -1.33 10.27 -13.58
N ARG A 123 -1.01 9.48 -14.61
CA ARG A 123 -1.99 9.13 -15.65
C ARG A 123 -3.19 8.36 -15.09
N THR A 124 -2.98 7.44 -14.16
CA THR A 124 -4.06 6.70 -13.49
C THR A 124 -4.94 7.65 -12.68
N LEU A 125 -4.35 8.54 -11.87
CA LEU A 125 -5.11 9.51 -11.07
C LEU A 125 -5.99 10.42 -11.94
N VAL A 126 -5.44 10.93 -13.06
CA VAL A 126 -6.21 11.73 -14.02
C VAL A 126 -7.36 10.91 -14.62
N ALA A 127 -7.08 9.68 -15.05
CA ALA A 127 -8.09 8.80 -15.65
C ALA A 127 -9.21 8.42 -14.66
N GLU A 128 -8.90 8.37 -13.36
CA GLU A 128 -9.86 8.10 -12.28
C GLU A 128 -10.52 9.37 -11.71
N GLY A 129 -10.16 10.57 -12.19
CA GLY A 129 -10.72 11.84 -11.71
C GLY A 129 -10.26 12.25 -10.30
N LEU A 130 -9.04 11.85 -9.92
CA LEU A 130 -8.46 11.98 -8.58
C LEU A 130 -7.30 12.99 -8.50
N SER A 131 -7.09 13.76 -9.56
CA SER A 131 -6.03 14.77 -9.72
C SER A 131 -6.56 16.20 -9.68
#